data_AF-A0AAW7L7T6-F1
#
_entry.id   AF-A0AAW7L7T6-F1
#
_cell.length_a   1.000
_cell.length_b   1.000
_cell.length_c   1.000
_cell.angle_alpha   90.00
_cell.angle_beta   90.00
_cell.angle_gamma   90.00
#
_symmetry.space_group_name_H-M   'P 1'
#
loop_
_entity.id
_entity.type
_entity.pdbx_description
1 polymer ?
#
loop_
_entity_poly.entity_id
_entity_poly.type
_entity_poly.pdbx_seq_one_letter_code
_entity_poly.pdbx_strand_id
1 'polypeptide(L)'
;NKRSKLMQLGDQSWREYAHRANSVLKGMSLSQGENSEIQEFIGIFKANGFSKHTQVNDYITSNNLWGNYPIIRSLNDHGEYKEIEGIEPQYFEVVCRILNISSEGGRSLDNFKKY
;
A
#
# COMPACT_ATOMS: atom_id res chain seq x y z
N ASN A 1 -13.23 -1.30 -31.80
CA ASN A 1 -12.18 -0.28 -31.55
C ASN A 1 -11.39 -0.70 -30.31
N LYS A 2 -10.07 -0.90 -30.40
CA LYS A 2 -9.22 -1.29 -29.24
C LYS A 2 -9.30 -0.29 -28.07
N ARG A 3 -9.63 0.99 -28.32
CA ARG A 3 -9.83 2.02 -27.28
C ARG A 3 -11.09 1.81 -26.43
N SER A 4 -12.20 1.31 -26.99
CA SER A 4 -13.43 1.11 -26.20
C SER A 4 -13.32 -0.08 -25.24
N LYS A 5 -12.51 -1.08 -25.59
CA LYS A 5 -12.24 -2.26 -24.74
C LYS A 5 -11.28 -1.91 -23.59
N LEU A 6 -10.29 -1.05 -23.81
CA LEU A 6 -9.37 -0.56 -22.76
C LEU A 6 -10.09 0.31 -21.70
N MET A 7 -11.06 1.15 -22.10
CA MET A 7 -11.88 1.93 -21.15
C MET A 7 -12.80 1.04 -20.30
N GLN A 8 -13.44 0.03 -20.90
CA GLN A 8 -14.29 -0.92 -20.17
C GLN A 8 -13.49 -1.83 -19.22
N LEU A 9 -12.28 -2.25 -19.63
CA LEU A 9 -11.37 -3.03 -18.78
C LEU A 9 -10.85 -2.20 -17.59
N GLY A 10 -10.61 -0.90 -17.78
CA GLY A 10 -10.28 0.03 -16.70
C GLY A 10 -11.41 0.13 -15.68
N ASP A 11 -12.65 0.37 -16.12
CA ASP A 11 -13.82 0.47 -15.25
C ASP A 11 -14.11 -0.83 -14.48
N GLN A 12 -13.97 -1.98 -15.14
CA GLN A 12 -14.20 -3.27 -14.49
C GLN A 12 -13.12 -3.58 -13.44
N SER A 13 -11.85 -3.32 -13.76
CA SER A 13 -10.74 -3.43 -12.81
C SER A 13 -10.93 -2.50 -11.60
N TRP A 14 -11.39 -1.27 -11.83
CA TRP A 14 -11.68 -0.31 -10.76
C TRP A 14 -12.86 -0.72 -9.89
N ARG A 15 -13.92 -1.29 -10.47
CA ARG A 15 -15.08 -1.80 -9.71
C ARG A 15 -14.70 -3.00 -8.86
N GLU A 16 -13.99 -3.98 -9.42
CA GLU A 16 -13.52 -5.14 -8.67
C GLU A 16 -12.56 -4.75 -7.55
N TYR A 17 -11.68 -3.77 -7.82
CA TYR A 17 -10.86 -3.14 -6.80
C TYR A 17 -11.71 -2.50 -5.70
N ALA A 18 -12.65 -1.64 -6.06
CA ALA A 18 -13.48 -0.93 -5.08
C ALA A 18 -14.29 -1.91 -4.23
N HIS A 19 -14.80 -3.00 -4.82
CA HIS A 19 -15.46 -4.07 -4.09
C HIS A 19 -14.49 -4.81 -3.15
N ARG A 20 -13.29 -5.17 -3.60
CA ARG A 20 -12.27 -5.85 -2.77
C ARG A 20 -11.77 -4.95 -1.64
N ALA A 21 -11.41 -3.71 -1.94
CA ALA A 21 -11.05 -2.71 -0.95
C ALA A 21 -12.17 -2.58 0.09
N ASN A 22 -13.42 -2.35 -0.33
CA ASN A 22 -14.54 -2.26 0.60
C ASN A 22 -14.75 -3.54 1.43
N SER A 23 -14.51 -4.73 0.87
CA SER A 23 -14.64 -6.00 1.61
C SER A 23 -13.55 -6.20 2.65
N VAL A 24 -12.28 -5.95 2.30
CA VAL A 24 -11.14 -6.07 3.21
C VAL A 24 -11.25 -5.03 4.33
N LEU A 25 -11.59 -3.79 3.96
CA LEU A 25 -11.73 -2.67 4.89
C LEU A 25 -12.99 -2.79 5.77
N LYS A 26 -14.06 -3.50 5.35
CA LYS A 26 -15.21 -3.77 6.25
C LYS A 26 -14.89 -4.82 7.32
N GLY A 27 -13.94 -5.71 7.06
CA GLY A 27 -13.49 -6.73 8.02
C GLY A 27 -12.44 -6.22 9.01
N MET A 28 -11.82 -5.06 8.74
CA MET A 28 -10.80 -4.44 9.57
C MET A 28 -11.33 -3.09 10.04
N SER A 29 -11.40 -2.86 11.35
CA SER A 29 -11.93 -1.60 11.90
C SER A 29 -10.93 -0.45 11.73
N LEU A 30 -10.68 -0.02 10.50
CA LEU A 30 -9.81 1.10 10.17
C LEU A 30 -10.56 2.42 10.34
N SER A 31 -9.89 3.38 10.94
CA SER A 31 -10.31 4.78 10.96
C SER A 31 -10.32 5.38 9.55
N GLN A 32 -11.05 6.48 9.40
CA GLN A 32 -11.10 7.21 8.14
C GLN A 32 -9.71 7.71 7.69
N GLY A 33 -8.84 8.07 8.64
CA GLY A 33 -7.48 8.52 8.36
C GLY A 33 -6.61 7.39 7.80
N GLU A 34 -6.60 6.22 8.47
CA GLU A 34 -5.90 5.03 7.97
C GLU A 34 -6.38 4.65 6.57
N ASN A 35 -7.70 4.63 6.36
CA ASN A 35 -8.24 4.32 5.05
C ASN A 35 -7.77 5.32 3.97
N SER A 36 -7.76 6.62 4.28
CA SER A 36 -7.34 7.65 3.32
C SER A 36 -5.88 7.48 2.92
N GLU A 37 -4.98 7.31 3.90
CA GLU A 37 -3.55 7.09 3.66
C GLU A 37 -3.27 5.79 2.88
N ILE A 38 -3.98 4.70 3.20
CA ILE A 38 -3.88 3.42 2.47
C ILE A 38 -4.32 3.57 1.01
N GLN A 39 -5.43 4.29 0.76
CA GLN A 39 -5.91 4.52 -0.61
C GLN A 39 -4.92 5.33 -1.43
N GLU A 40 -4.28 6.35 -0.84
CA GLU A 40 -3.24 7.14 -1.49
C GLU A 40 -1.99 6.31 -1.80
N PHE A 41 -1.53 5.50 -0.82
CA PHE A 41 -0.41 4.57 -1.00
C PHE A 41 -0.65 3.60 -2.17
N ILE A 42 -1.84 3.02 -2.24
CA ILE A 42 -2.26 2.15 -3.35
C ILE A 42 -2.37 2.94 -4.67
N GLY A 43 -2.78 4.20 -4.61
CA GLY A 43 -2.79 5.11 -5.74
C GLY A 43 -1.40 5.25 -6.36
N ILE A 44 -0.37 5.49 -5.55
CA ILE A 44 1.03 5.57 -5.98
C ILE A 44 1.46 4.26 -6.63
N PHE A 45 1.18 3.11 -5.99
CA PHE A 45 1.50 1.78 -6.53
C PHE A 45 0.99 1.62 -7.97
N LYS A 46 -0.29 1.93 -8.19
CA LYS A 46 -0.93 1.77 -9.50
C LYS A 46 -0.45 2.79 -10.52
N ALA A 47 -0.35 4.05 -10.13
CA ALA A 47 0.03 5.14 -11.04
C ALA A 47 1.45 4.96 -11.61
N ASN A 48 2.36 4.38 -10.81
CA ASN A 48 3.73 4.11 -11.22
C ASN A 48 3.93 2.70 -11.80
N GLY A 49 2.87 1.89 -11.89
CA GLY A 49 2.96 0.51 -12.40
C GLY A 49 3.88 -0.38 -11.57
N PHE A 50 3.95 -0.14 -10.25
CA PHE A 50 4.78 -0.94 -9.36
C PHE A 50 4.26 -2.37 -9.25
N SER A 51 5.18 -3.27 -8.92
CA SER A 51 4.90 -4.69 -8.75
C SER A 51 5.01 -5.13 -7.28
N LYS A 52 5.73 -4.36 -6.47
CA LYS A 52 5.94 -4.60 -5.04
C LYS A 52 5.60 -3.34 -4.25
N HIS A 53 4.94 -3.54 -3.11
CA HIS A 53 4.62 -2.47 -2.16
C HIS A 53 5.88 -1.73 -1.66
N THR A 54 7.03 -2.40 -1.51
CA THR A 54 8.28 -1.76 -1.08
C THR A 54 8.71 -0.65 -2.02
N GLN A 55 8.39 -0.75 -3.33
CA GLN A 55 8.70 0.30 -4.30
C GLN A 55 7.91 1.60 -4.00
N VAL A 56 6.77 1.50 -3.32
CA VAL A 56 6.03 2.67 -2.85
C VAL A 56 6.77 3.31 -1.67
N ASN A 57 7.31 2.53 -0.73
CA ASN A 57 8.16 3.07 0.34
C ASN A 57 9.37 3.79 -0.25
N ASP A 58 10.07 3.15 -1.20
CA ASP A 58 11.23 3.74 -1.88
C ASP A 58 10.85 5.06 -2.59
N TYR A 59 9.68 5.10 -3.24
CA TYR A 59 9.15 6.29 -3.88
C TYR A 59 8.86 7.40 -2.86
N ILE A 60 8.18 7.10 -1.76
CA ILE A 60 7.83 8.08 -0.72
C ILE A 60 9.10 8.64 -0.07
N THR A 61 10.07 7.79 0.28
CA THR A 61 11.38 8.20 0.81
C THR A 61 12.12 9.09 -0.18
N SER A 62 12.26 8.66 -1.44
CA SER A 62 13.02 9.40 -2.46
C SER A 62 12.43 10.78 -2.77
N ASN A 63 11.13 10.97 -2.52
CA ASN A 63 10.42 12.23 -2.72
C ASN A 63 10.13 12.99 -1.42
N ASN A 64 10.63 12.51 -0.27
CA ASN A 64 10.40 13.10 1.05
C ASN A 64 8.92 13.32 1.39
N LEU A 65 8.07 12.33 1.09
CA LEU A 65 6.60 12.42 1.20
C LEU A 65 6.03 11.80 2.49
N TRP A 66 6.87 11.29 3.40
CA TRP A 66 6.41 10.65 4.64
C TRP A 66 5.63 11.59 5.57
N GLY A 67 5.72 12.91 5.38
CA GLY A 67 4.86 13.88 6.07
C GLY A 67 3.37 13.73 5.75
N ASN A 68 3.03 13.10 4.63
CA ASN A 68 1.65 12.90 4.19
C ASN A 68 1.02 11.61 4.76
N TYR A 69 1.82 10.75 5.40
CA TYR A 69 1.38 9.46 5.93
C TYR A 69 1.56 9.35 7.45
N PRO A 70 1.15 10.35 8.25
CA PRO A 70 1.44 10.37 9.69
C PRO A 70 0.81 9.20 10.47
N ILE A 71 -0.24 8.56 9.95
CA ILE A 71 -0.95 7.51 10.67
C ILE A 71 -0.33 6.13 10.39
N ILE A 72 -0.02 5.83 9.12
CA ILE A 72 0.43 4.49 8.71
C ILE A 72 1.95 4.31 8.69
N ARG A 73 2.73 5.40 8.72
CA ARG A 73 4.20 5.34 8.62
C ARG A 73 4.87 4.73 9.86
N SER A 74 5.99 4.07 9.64
CA SER A 74 6.85 3.52 10.69
C SER A 74 8.32 3.48 10.26
N LEU A 75 9.19 3.32 11.25
CA LEU A 75 10.58 2.90 11.08
C LEU A 75 10.64 1.39 11.30
N ASN A 76 11.05 0.67 10.27
CA ASN A 76 11.03 -0.78 10.19
C ASN A 76 12.42 -1.36 10.44
N ASP A 77 12.46 -2.49 11.17
CA ASP A 77 13.68 -3.23 11.48
C ASP A 77 13.64 -4.62 10.83
N HIS A 78 14.63 -4.91 10.01
CA HIS A 78 14.85 -6.17 9.30
C HIS A 78 16.17 -6.85 9.74
N GLY A 79 16.51 -6.71 11.02
CA GLY A 79 17.67 -7.32 11.67
C GLY A 79 18.93 -6.46 11.56
N GLU A 80 19.71 -6.69 10.50
CA GLU A 80 20.91 -5.88 10.20
C GLU A 80 20.55 -4.50 9.62
N TYR A 81 19.32 -4.36 9.09
CA TYR A 81 18.81 -3.12 8.50
C TYR A 81 17.77 -2.52 9.43
N LYS A 82 18.15 -1.47 10.15
CA LYS A 82 17.32 -0.81 11.15
C LYS A 82 16.84 0.54 10.67
N GLU A 83 15.71 0.98 11.22
CA GLU A 83 15.15 2.31 11.00
C GLU A 83 14.88 2.63 9.52
N ILE A 84 14.46 1.62 8.77
CA ILE A 84 14.06 1.78 7.37
C ILE A 84 12.67 2.40 7.30
N GLU A 85 12.51 3.51 6.60
CA GLU A 85 11.19 4.13 6.47
C GLU A 85 10.22 3.21 5.72
N GLY A 86 9.00 3.09 6.24
CA GLY A 86 7.98 2.24 5.67
C GLY A 86 6.61 2.49 6.28
N ILE A 87 5.71 1.52 6.07
CA ILE A 87 4.42 1.45 6.75
C ILE A 87 4.43 0.36 7.81
N GLU A 88 3.57 0.49 8.82
CA GLU A 88 3.46 -0.52 9.88
C GLU A 88 3.06 -1.89 9.30
N PRO A 89 3.54 -3.00 9.89
CA PRO A 89 3.27 -4.35 9.39
C PRO A 89 1.77 -4.67 9.17
N GLN A 90 0.89 -4.14 10.02
CA GLN A 90 -0.56 -4.35 9.87
C GLN A 90 -1.12 -3.74 8.58
N TYR A 91 -0.63 -2.57 8.17
CA TYR A 91 -1.08 -1.91 6.94
C TYR A 91 -0.44 -2.55 5.71
N PHE A 92 0.76 -3.13 5.86
CA PHE A 92 1.38 -3.94 4.82
C PHE A 92 0.48 -5.12 4.40
N GLU A 93 -0.07 -5.84 5.37
CA GLU A 93 -1.00 -6.95 5.10
C GLU A 93 -2.29 -6.46 4.41
N VAL A 94 -2.84 -5.33 4.87
CA VAL A 94 -4.03 -4.70 4.27
C VAL A 94 -3.77 -4.38 2.79
N VAL A 95 -2.64 -3.71 2.49
CA VAL A 95 -2.27 -3.31 1.13
C VAL A 95 -2.11 -4.54 0.23
N CYS A 96 -1.45 -5.60 0.69
CA CYS A 96 -1.28 -6.84 -0.08
C CYS A 96 -2.62 -7.49 -0.43
N ARG A 97 -3.52 -7.59 0.55
CA ARG A 97 -4.86 -8.14 0.35
C ARG A 97 -5.67 -7.33 -0.64
N ILE A 98 -5.59 -5.99 -0.59
CA ILE A 98 -6.31 -5.11 -1.53
C ILE A 98 -5.74 -5.21 -2.95
N LEU A 99 -4.42 -5.23 -3.08
CA LEU A 99 -3.72 -5.31 -4.38
C LEU A 99 -3.72 -6.73 -4.97
N ASN A 100 -4.10 -7.74 -4.18
CA ASN A 100 -4.00 -9.16 -4.53
C ASN A 100 -2.59 -9.54 -5.01
N ILE A 101 -1.58 -9.05 -4.29
CA ILE A 101 -0.16 -9.36 -4.51
C ILE A 101 0.36 -10.20 -3.36
N SER A 102 1.40 -10.99 -3.64
CA SER A 102 2.10 -11.72 -2.59
C SER A 102 2.76 -10.74 -1.61
N SER A 103 2.72 -11.09 -0.32
CA SER A 103 3.56 -10.43 0.69
C SER A 103 5.03 -10.85 0.56
N GLU A 104 5.35 -11.81 -0.31
CA GLU A 104 6.71 -12.28 -0.54
C GLU A 104 7.56 -11.24 -1.28
N GLY A 105 8.83 -11.15 -0.88
CA GLY A 105 9.84 -10.30 -1.53
C GLY A 105 10.46 -9.22 -0.65
N GLY A 106 9.95 -9.03 0.58
CA GLY A 106 10.63 -8.30 1.65
C GLY A 106 11.26 -9.24 2.68
N ARG A 107 12.27 -8.79 3.42
CA ARG A 107 12.72 -9.50 4.63
C ARG A 107 11.60 -9.43 5.67
N SER A 108 11.46 -10.48 6.49
CA SER A 108 10.58 -10.42 7.66
C SER A 108 10.97 -9.23 8.54
N LEU A 109 9.97 -8.61 9.16
CA LEU A 109 10.20 -7.57 10.15
C LEU A 109 10.52 -8.23 11.49
N ASP A 110 11.66 -7.86 12.07
CA ASP A 110 12.02 -8.23 13.44
C ASP A 110 11.34 -7.30 14.45
N ASN A 111 11.15 -6.03 14.08
CA ASN A 111 10.44 -5.04 14.87
C ASN A 111 9.97 -3.83 14.02
N PHE A 112 9.15 -2.95 14.60
CA PHE A 112 8.86 -1.63 14.05
C PHE A 112 8.70 -0.59 15.16
N LYS A 113 8.95 0.68 14.84
CA LYS A 113 8.72 1.83 15.70
C LYS A 113 7.82 2.84 14.98
N LYS A 114 6.75 3.27 15.64
CA LYS A 114 5.93 4.38 15.15
C LYS A 114 6.70 5.70 15.30
N TYR A 115 6.57 6.59 14.32
CA TYR A 115 7.13 7.94 14.39
C TYR A 115 6.56 8.73 15.56
#